data_AF-A0A1B8CAD5-F1
#
_entry.id   AF-A0A1B8CAD5-F1
#
_cell.length_a   1.000
_cell.length_b   1.000
_cell.length_c   1.000
_cell.angle_alpha   90.00
_cell.angle_beta   90.00
_cell.angle_gamma   90.00
#
_symmetry.space_group_name_H-M   'P 1'
#
loop_
_entity.id
_entity.type
_entity.pdbx_description
1 polymer ?
#
loop_
_entity_poly.entity_id
_entity_poly.type
_entity_poly.pdbx_seq_one_letter_code
_entity_poly.pdbx_strand_id
1 'polypeptide(L)'
;MFSTKKIWPLLLIASLFDTPQGAVLERRSNAAEQLTSCNRTATTSKLNTWWHATGEINTQTPVQVGNVRQSHLYSVQVATSKASHDYYDSFVYETIPRNGNGKICLPGDLESLCDEWDQITLEVDVGITMGWTQFLYGSDVVVKVSRNNGKAISAKDVIIRPSNLDYKIKAVHGDALITVPYNPNGVRFSVELKDDLFEYRIGREGEGSQYVQNEKPDGYGYVPSYNDSMPVVGVEPRNALLIFASPFPSKDLIPNDEANTLRVKPGLVTGLDQTDKSIVYFAPGVYYFTAKARAVLAASVTWVYIAPGAYVKGAIEYNSPELELKATGFGVLSGEQYVYQANTAEGYRNIKSDATSLKLWRGNNVQAGARWTIHGLTTNSPPFNSMDFYASDTSKIEDFSIHASDYKQVGAFFGQTDGIQMYPNSHVHDVFYHAGDDVIKTYYSNVLAERIVAWKTNTAPIIQFGWYQRNLTNITVDHVDLIHSRYISQQTKYPYALVGSSASYLDDSSTSTADTSSHITNYTVSNWRAEGHSPALFGVNPLSNIDNFKIENVWIESLEPRSTNVGRSRLSAFTDASDDNKPILLGENSPNKIGLLIKDFYVGDEHITIKAGNWDINSLGNLNFDASYWGRWTAE
;
A
#
# COMPACT_ATOMS: atom_id res chain seq x y z
N MET A 1 -58.52 -28.17 -9.30
CA MET A 1 -59.56 -29.12 -8.84
C MET A 1 -59.63 -29.03 -7.32
N PHE A 2 -60.86 -28.85 -6.83
CA PHE A 2 -61.40 -28.87 -5.45
C PHE A 2 -60.59 -29.70 -4.43
N SER A 3 -60.49 -29.43 -3.13
CA SER A 3 -61.48 -28.87 -2.19
C SER A 3 -60.84 -28.53 -0.83
N THR A 4 -60.87 -27.25 -0.46
CA THR A 4 -61.52 -26.67 0.74
C THR A 4 -61.71 -27.49 2.03
N LYS A 5 -61.32 -26.91 3.19
CA LYS A 5 -62.19 -26.33 4.25
C LYS A 5 -61.32 -25.82 5.43
N LYS A 6 -61.32 -24.52 5.76
CA LYS A 6 -62.26 -23.72 6.62
C LYS A 6 -62.07 -23.97 8.13
N ILE A 7 -62.17 -23.04 9.09
CA ILE A 7 -62.16 -21.56 9.25
C ILE A 7 -62.42 -21.35 10.79
N TRP A 8 -61.59 -20.54 11.50
CA TRP A 8 -61.90 -19.52 12.55
C TRP A 8 -62.70 -19.88 13.85
N PRO A 9 -62.91 -18.95 14.81
CA PRO A 9 -62.01 -18.01 15.53
C PRO A 9 -62.32 -17.92 17.06
N LEU A 10 -61.64 -17.04 17.82
CA LEU A 10 -62.32 -16.22 18.83
C LEU A 10 -61.55 -14.95 19.22
N LEU A 11 -62.36 -13.89 19.36
CA LEU A 11 -62.05 -12.47 19.57
C LEU A 11 -62.27 -12.08 21.05
N LEU A 12 -61.83 -10.85 21.37
CA LEU A 12 -62.26 -9.96 22.49
C LEU A 12 -61.63 -10.26 23.87
N ILE A 13 -61.15 -9.29 24.68
CA ILE A 13 -61.76 -7.99 25.07
C ILE A 13 -60.66 -6.96 25.42
N ALA A 14 -60.91 -5.70 25.10
CA ALA A 14 -60.23 -4.52 25.63
C ALA A 14 -60.98 -3.93 26.84
N SER A 15 -60.27 -3.36 27.82
CA SER A 15 -60.83 -2.31 28.69
C SER A 15 -59.73 -1.41 29.26
N LEU A 16 -59.93 -0.11 29.07
CA LEU A 16 -59.21 1.03 29.63
C LEU A 16 -59.42 1.17 31.15
N PHE A 17 -58.50 1.84 31.86
CA PHE A 17 -58.68 3.16 32.50
C PHE A 17 -57.55 3.51 33.51
N ASP A 18 -57.05 4.74 33.35
CA ASP A 18 -56.59 5.74 34.33
C ASP A 18 -55.49 5.48 35.38
N THR A 19 -54.44 6.31 35.24
CA THR A 19 -53.51 6.83 36.25
C THR A 19 -54.20 7.59 37.41
N PRO A 20 -53.60 7.65 38.62
CA PRO A 20 -52.76 8.82 38.95
C PRO A 20 -51.51 8.56 39.81
N GLN A 21 -50.53 9.44 39.61
CA GLN A 21 -49.44 9.92 40.47
C GLN A 21 -49.16 9.27 41.84
N GLY A 22 -47.85 9.04 42.11
CA GLY A 22 -47.26 9.41 43.41
C GLY A 22 -46.21 8.47 44.01
N ALA A 23 -45.05 9.05 44.32
CA ALA A 23 -44.06 8.68 45.34
C ALA A 23 -42.97 7.63 45.02
N VAL A 24 -41.81 8.21 44.70
CA VAL A 24 -40.43 7.85 45.06
C VAL A 24 -40.29 6.87 46.23
N LEU A 25 -39.56 5.78 46.01
CA LEU A 25 -38.75 5.13 47.04
C LEU A 25 -37.58 4.39 46.37
N GLU A 26 -36.38 4.97 46.55
CA GLU A 26 -35.09 4.39 46.19
C GLU A 26 -34.95 2.99 46.78
N ARG A 27 -34.80 1.98 45.91
CA ARG A 27 -34.12 0.73 46.28
C ARG A 27 -32.74 0.75 45.66
N ARG A 28 -31.75 1.05 46.51
CA ARG A 28 -30.33 0.75 46.28
C ARG A 28 -30.18 -0.76 46.09
N SER A 29 -30.13 -1.21 44.85
CA SER A 29 -29.51 -2.49 44.51
C SER A 29 -28.03 -2.22 44.25
N ASN A 30 -27.20 -2.69 45.17
CA ASN A 30 -25.76 -2.88 44.92
C ASN A 30 -25.60 -3.94 43.82
N ALA A 31 -25.68 -3.51 42.57
CA ALA A 31 -25.10 -4.21 41.45
C ALA A 31 -23.83 -3.44 41.10
N ALA A 32 -22.68 -4.11 41.19
CA ALA A 32 -21.42 -3.58 40.70
C ALA A 32 -21.61 -3.18 39.23
N GLU A 33 -21.64 -1.88 38.98
CA GLU A 33 -21.50 -1.32 37.64
C GLU A 33 -20.13 -1.74 37.12
N GLN A 34 -20.11 -2.83 36.35
CA GLN A 34 -19.08 -3.07 35.38
C GLN A 34 -19.26 -1.96 34.34
N LEU A 35 -18.58 -0.83 34.54
CA LEU A 35 -18.46 0.25 33.57
C LEU A 35 -17.96 -0.37 32.26
N THR A 36 -18.86 -0.65 31.35
CA THR A 36 -18.55 -0.78 29.93
C THR A 36 -18.05 0.60 29.51
N SER A 37 -16.75 0.84 29.60
CA SER A 37 -16.17 2.11 29.17
C SER A 37 -16.46 2.27 27.69
N CYS A 38 -17.39 3.18 27.37
CA CYS A 38 -17.68 3.57 25.99
C CYS A 38 -16.39 4.12 25.37
N ASN A 39 -16.06 3.73 24.14
CA ASN A 39 -14.88 4.24 23.45
C ASN A 39 -14.98 5.77 23.34
N ARG A 40 -13.93 6.49 23.76
CA ARG A 40 -13.88 7.95 23.85
C ARG A 40 -13.07 8.48 22.68
N THR A 41 -13.71 8.98 21.63
CA THR A 41 -13.04 9.58 20.46
C THR A 41 -12.93 11.10 20.56
N ALA A 42 -12.00 11.70 19.81
CA ALA A 42 -11.82 13.15 19.73
C ALA A 42 -12.51 13.71 18.48
N THR A 43 -13.15 14.87 18.60
CA THR A 43 -13.64 15.66 17.44
C THR A 43 -13.43 17.14 17.73
N THR A 44 -12.17 17.56 17.63
CA THR A 44 -11.73 18.94 17.89
C THR A 44 -10.96 19.48 16.69
N SER A 45 -10.67 20.78 16.67
CA SER A 45 -9.82 21.38 15.63
C SER A 45 -8.34 20.97 15.71
N LYS A 46 -7.92 20.27 16.77
CA LYS A 46 -6.53 19.86 17.00
C LYS A 46 -6.31 18.36 16.91
N LEU A 47 -7.37 17.58 17.11
CA LEU A 47 -7.35 16.12 17.09
C LEU A 47 -8.72 15.60 16.69
N ASN A 48 -8.74 14.71 15.71
CA ASN A 48 -9.92 13.95 15.30
C ASN A 48 -9.55 12.47 15.23
N THR A 49 -10.20 11.65 16.06
CA THR A 49 -10.10 10.18 16.04
C THR A 49 -11.51 9.61 15.84
N TRP A 50 -11.61 8.36 15.43
CA TRP A 50 -12.91 7.72 15.20
C TRP A 50 -12.89 6.25 15.60
N TRP A 51 -14.09 5.67 15.63
CA TRP A 51 -14.33 4.30 16.06
C TRP A 51 -15.36 3.60 15.17
N HIS A 52 -15.25 2.27 15.04
CA HIS A 52 -16.27 1.41 14.43
C HIS A 52 -16.88 0.49 15.49
N ALA A 53 -18.18 0.65 15.78
CA ALA A 53 -18.89 -0.21 16.73
C ALA A 53 -18.99 -1.68 16.26
N THR A 54 -18.82 -1.92 14.95
CA THR A 54 -18.82 -3.24 14.31
C THR A 54 -17.40 -3.79 14.09
N GLY A 55 -16.44 -3.37 14.92
CA GLY A 55 -15.11 -3.96 14.94
C GLY A 55 -15.17 -5.47 15.24
N GLU A 56 -14.50 -6.28 14.43
CA GLU A 56 -14.43 -7.73 14.56
C GLU A 56 -12.97 -8.17 14.64
N ILE A 57 -12.60 -8.78 15.78
CA ILE A 57 -11.30 -9.45 15.91
C ILE A 57 -11.41 -10.82 15.24
N ASN A 58 -10.73 -10.97 14.11
CA ASN A 58 -10.71 -12.20 13.32
C ASN A 58 -9.38 -12.25 12.57
N THR A 59 -8.63 -13.34 12.69
CA THR A 59 -7.30 -13.50 12.08
C THR A 59 -7.26 -14.63 11.04
N GLN A 60 -8.39 -15.27 10.74
CA GLN A 60 -8.41 -16.51 9.94
C GLN A 60 -9.41 -16.46 8.78
N THR A 61 -10.58 -15.88 8.99
CA THR A 61 -11.67 -15.91 8.02
C THR A 61 -12.07 -14.50 7.59
N PRO A 62 -12.92 -14.34 6.56
CA PRO A 62 -13.47 -13.04 6.21
C PRO A 62 -14.36 -12.54 7.35
N VAL A 63 -14.30 -11.25 7.66
CA VAL A 63 -15.22 -10.64 8.63
C VAL A 63 -16.63 -10.58 8.07
N GLN A 64 -17.63 -10.42 8.95
CA GLN A 64 -19.00 -10.19 8.49
C GLN A 64 -19.08 -8.96 7.57
N VAL A 65 -20.05 -8.98 6.65
CA VAL A 65 -20.15 -7.98 5.59
C VAL A 65 -20.21 -6.53 6.09
N GLY A 66 -20.91 -6.30 7.22
CA GLY A 66 -21.05 -5.00 7.88
C GLY A 66 -20.01 -4.72 8.99
N ASN A 67 -19.06 -5.63 9.20
CA ASN A 67 -18.02 -5.50 10.21
C ASN A 67 -16.72 -4.99 9.61
N VAL A 68 -15.84 -4.46 10.46
CA VAL A 68 -14.49 -4.00 10.09
C VAL A 68 -13.50 -4.82 10.88
N ARG A 69 -12.51 -5.42 10.22
CA ARG A 69 -11.47 -6.18 10.92
C ARG A 69 -10.68 -5.26 11.85
N GLN A 70 -10.73 -5.56 13.14
CA GLN A 70 -10.05 -4.83 14.19
C GLN A 70 -8.78 -5.58 14.59
N SER A 71 -7.70 -4.85 14.89
CA SER A 71 -6.48 -5.49 15.32
C SER A 71 -6.68 -6.37 16.54
N HIS A 72 -6.22 -7.60 16.42
CA HIS A 72 -6.27 -8.56 17.51
C HIS A 72 -5.23 -8.23 18.59
N LEU A 73 -4.09 -7.63 18.20
CA LEU A 73 -2.96 -7.43 19.10
C LEU A 73 -2.86 -6.03 19.69
N TYR A 74 -3.19 -4.98 18.94
CA TYR A 74 -2.91 -3.60 19.37
C TYR A 74 -4.17 -2.80 19.70
N SER A 75 -4.03 -1.89 20.65
CA SER A 75 -4.92 -0.76 20.86
C SER A 75 -4.13 0.54 20.87
N VAL A 76 -4.69 1.59 20.27
CA VAL A 76 -4.06 2.89 20.16
C VAL A 76 -4.98 3.98 20.70
N GLN A 77 -4.42 4.85 21.52
CA GLN A 77 -5.06 6.08 21.97
C GLN A 77 -4.16 7.28 21.69
N VAL A 78 -4.75 8.45 21.48
CA VAL A 78 -4.04 9.67 21.12
C VAL A 78 -4.45 10.81 22.04
N ALA A 79 -3.49 11.57 22.53
CA ALA A 79 -3.72 12.79 23.28
C ALA A 79 -2.93 13.94 22.65
N THR A 80 -3.42 15.17 22.73
CA THR A 80 -2.58 16.33 22.39
C THR A 80 -1.45 16.47 23.42
N SER A 81 -0.24 16.86 23.01
CA SER A 81 0.90 16.96 23.93
C SER A 81 0.70 17.94 25.09
N LYS A 82 -0.20 18.93 24.94
CA LYS A 82 -0.57 19.88 26.01
C LYS A 82 -1.55 19.30 27.04
N ALA A 83 -2.22 18.19 26.73
CA ALA A 83 -3.17 17.49 27.59
C ALA A 83 -2.91 15.98 27.53
N SER A 84 -1.67 15.56 27.79
CA SER A 84 -1.19 14.17 27.63
C SER A 84 -1.78 13.15 28.61
N HIS A 85 -2.81 13.53 29.36
CA HIS A 85 -3.64 12.66 30.21
C HIS A 85 -5.04 12.42 29.65
N ASP A 86 -5.47 13.19 28.64
CA ASP A 86 -6.74 13.05 27.94
C ASP A 86 -6.57 12.21 26.67
N TYR A 87 -6.44 10.90 26.86
CA TYR A 87 -6.34 9.96 25.74
C TYR A 87 -7.71 9.70 25.10
N TYR A 88 -7.73 9.67 23.77
CA TYR A 88 -8.87 9.34 22.94
C TYR A 88 -8.58 8.11 22.09
N ASP A 89 -9.52 7.18 22.03
CA ASP A 89 -9.39 5.96 21.25
C ASP A 89 -9.29 6.27 19.76
N SER A 90 -8.39 5.56 19.08
CA SER A 90 -8.23 5.59 17.63
C SER A 90 -8.37 4.15 17.13
N PHE A 91 -9.35 3.89 16.27
CA PHE A 91 -9.60 2.53 15.77
C PHE A 91 -8.35 1.96 15.10
N VAL A 92 -7.97 0.74 15.49
CA VAL A 92 -6.86 0.00 14.87
C VAL A 92 -7.46 -1.04 13.94
N TYR A 93 -7.39 -0.77 12.64
CA TYR A 93 -7.76 -1.70 11.59
C TYR A 93 -6.71 -2.82 11.50
N GLU A 94 -7.09 -3.95 10.88
CA GLU A 94 -6.15 -5.02 10.58
C GLU A 94 -6.45 -5.68 9.24
N THR A 95 -5.39 -6.13 8.57
CA THR A 95 -5.45 -6.84 7.30
C THR A 95 -4.54 -8.05 7.40
N ILE A 96 -4.97 -9.13 6.74
CA ILE A 96 -4.32 -10.43 6.77
C ILE A 96 -4.14 -10.93 5.33
N PRO A 97 -3.11 -11.72 5.03
CA PRO A 97 -2.92 -12.32 3.72
C PRO A 97 -4.19 -13.06 3.26
N ARG A 98 -4.54 -12.90 1.98
CA ARG A 98 -5.78 -13.44 1.35
C ARG A 98 -7.09 -12.98 2.00
N ASN A 99 -7.07 -12.00 2.90
CA ASN A 99 -8.25 -11.47 3.58
C ASN A 99 -9.05 -12.51 4.40
N GLY A 100 -8.47 -13.67 4.67
CA GLY A 100 -9.15 -14.85 5.24
C GLY A 100 -10.01 -15.63 4.24
N ASN A 101 -10.04 -15.24 2.96
CA ASN A 101 -10.79 -15.95 1.92
C ASN A 101 -10.10 -17.27 1.50
N GLY A 102 -8.80 -17.41 1.70
CA GLY A 102 -8.00 -18.48 1.10
C GLY A 102 -7.77 -18.27 -0.40
N LYS A 103 -7.29 -19.30 -1.10
CA LYS A 103 -7.00 -19.28 -2.55
C LYS A 103 -8.25 -19.55 -3.40
N ILE A 104 -9.30 -18.76 -3.23
CA ILE A 104 -10.58 -19.00 -3.89
C ILE A 104 -10.61 -18.50 -5.34
N CYS A 105 -11.36 -19.18 -6.20
CA CYS A 105 -11.58 -18.85 -7.60
C CYS A 105 -12.88 -18.11 -7.80
N LEU A 106 -13.93 -18.53 -7.08
CA LEU A 106 -15.26 -17.97 -7.18
C LEU A 106 -15.46 -16.98 -6.04
N PRO A 107 -15.80 -15.71 -6.34
CA PRO A 107 -15.99 -14.70 -5.32
C PRO A 107 -17.09 -15.08 -4.33
N GLY A 108 -16.71 -15.13 -3.05
CA GLY A 108 -17.60 -15.45 -1.92
C GLY A 108 -17.83 -16.94 -1.65
N ASP A 109 -17.19 -17.85 -2.40
CA ASP A 109 -17.25 -19.29 -2.17
C ASP A 109 -15.91 -19.80 -1.62
N LEU A 110 -15.85 -20.00 -0.29
CA LEU A 110 -14.63 -20.38 0.43
C LEU A 110 -14.13 -21.80 0.09
N GLU A 111 -14.97 -22.63 -0.52
CA GLU A 111 -14.62 -23.99 -0.92
C GLU A 111 -14.08 -24.04 -2.37
N SER A 112 -14.21 -22.94 -3.12
CA SER A 112 -13.82 -22.87 -4.53
C SER A 112 -12.31 -22.66 -4.74
N LEU A 113 -11.46 -23.54 -4.22
CA LEU A 113 -10.02 -23.33 -4.26
C LEU A 113 -9.41 -23.52 -5.67
N CYS A 114 -8.47 -22.65 -6.07
CA CYS A 114 -7.61 -22.82 -7.25
C CYS A 114 -6.15 -22.85 -6.85
N ASP A 115 -5.38 -23.55 -7.67
CA ASP A 115 -3.93 -23.58 -7.59
C ASP A 115 -3.29 -22.46 -8.44
N GLU A 116 -3.78 -21.23 -8.27
CA GLU A 116 -3.13 -20.06 -8.87
C GLU A 116 -2.04 -19.52 -7.93
N TRP A 117 -0.94 -19.08 -8.53
CA TRP A 117 0.16 -18.46 -7.79
C TRP A 117 -0.17 -17.01 -7.48
N ASP A 118 -0.56 -16.76 -6.23
CA ASP A 118 -0.98 -15.45 -5.72
C ASP A 118 0.15 -14.68 -5.01
N GLN A 119 1.37 -15.22 -5.07
CA GLN A 119 2.61 -14.72 -4.42
C GLN A 119 2.59 -14.70 -2.89
N ILE A 120 1.54 -15.24 -2.27
CA ILE A 120 1.45 -15.44 -0.82
C ILE A 120 1.89 -16.86 -0.50
N THR A 121 2.76 -17.01 0.50
CA THR A 121 3.43 -18.25 0.85
C THR A 121 3.16 -18.62 2.31
N LEU A 122 4.20 -18.59 3.16
CA LEU A 122 4.16 -18.90 4.58
C LEU A 122 3.44 -17.84 5.40
N GLU A 123 3.11 -16.67 4.84
CA GLU A 123 2.58 -15.54 5.60
C GLU A 123 1.27 -15.90 6.32
N VAL A 124 0.43 -16.72 5.68
CA VAL A 124 -0.80 -17.26 6.30
C VAL A 124 -0.48 -18.23 7.44
N ASP A 125 0.54 -19.08 7.24
CA ASP A 125 0.89 -20.17 8.14
C ASP A 125 1.57 -19.69 9.43
N VAL A 126 2.39 -18.64 9.32
CA VAL A 126 3.05 -18.02 10.48
C VAL A 126 2.24 -16.84 11.06
N GLY A 127 1.07 -16.53 10.49
CA GLY A 127 0.17 -15.53 11.02
C GLY A 127 0.68 -14.09 10.89
N ILE A 128 1.24 -13.75 9.72
CA ILE A 128 1.60 -12.36 9.40
C ILE A 128 0.33 -11.51 9.31
N THR A 129 0.31 -10.37 9.98
CA THR A 129 -0.79 -9.40 9.95
C THR A 129 -0.25 -7.98 9.85
N MET A 130 -1.08 -7.07 9.34
CA MET A 130 -0.77 -5.65 9.30
C MET A 130 -1.90 -4.86 9.96
N GLY A 131 -1.64 -4.37 11.17
CA GLY A 131 -2.48 -3.41 11.88
C GLY A 131 -2.14 -1.99 11.48
N TRP A 132 -3.13 -1.10 11.44
CA TRP A 132 -2.89 0.33 11.27
C TRP A 132 -3.97 1.18 11.91
N THR A 133 -3.61 2.39 12.29
CA THR A 133 -4.56 3.42 12.72
C THR A 133 -4.29 4.73 12.03
N GLN A 134 -5.32 5.56 11.94
CA GLN A 134 -5.26 6.86 11.32
C GLN A 134 -6.05 7.86 12.15
N PHE A 135 -5.51 9.07 12.28
CA PHE A 135 -6.18 10.18 12.94
C PHE A 135 -5.77 11.51 12.30
N LEU A 136 -6.56 12.55 12.52
CA LEU A 136 -6.19 13.92 12.12
C LEU A 136 -5.63 14.69 13.29
N TYR A 137 -4.57 15.46 13.07
CA TYR A 137 -3.96 16.31 14.10
C TYR A 137 -3.58 17.69 13.56
N GLY A 138 -3.56 18.69 14.44
CA GLY A 138 -3.18 20.07 14.15
C GLY A 138 -2.16 20.63 15.15
N SER A 139 -1.58 19.77 15.98
CA SER A 139 -0.56 20.09 16.98
C SER A 139 0.13 18.80 17.42
N ASP A 140 1.30 18.89 18.05
CA ASP A 140 2.00 17.73 18.61
C ASP A 140 1.06 16.84 19.42
N VAL A 141 1.24 15.53 19.28
CA VAL A 141 0.47 14.50 19.99
C VAL A 141 1.37 13.49 20.70
N VAL A 142 0.79 12.79 21.67
CA VAL A 142 1.34 11.57 22.24
C VAL A 142 0.46 10.41 21.81
N VAL A 143 1.05 9.47 21.09
CA VAL A 143 0.41 8.20 20.67
C VAL A 143 0.74 7.16 21.72
N LYS A 144 -0.30 6.61 22.36
CA LYS A 144 -0.19 5.52 23.32
C LYS A 144 -0.53 4.20 22.64
N VAL A 145 0.43 3.30 22.58
CA VAL A 145 0.30 1.95 22.03
C VAL A 145 0.28 0.95 23.18
N SER A 146 -0.71 0.06 23.17
CA SER A 146 -0.89 -0.99 24.17
C SER A 146 -1.10 -2.34 23.48
N ARG A 147 -0.77 -3.46 24.14
CA ARG A 147 -1.05 -4.81 23.63
C ARG A 147 -2.28 -5.40 24.30
N ASN A 148 -3.23 -5.87 23.49
CA ASN A 148 -4.49 -6.46 23.93
C ASN A 148 -4.30 -7.81 24.62
N ASN A 149 -3.14 -8.46 24.42
CA ASN A 149 -2.75 -9.68 25.14
C ASN A 149 -2.15 -9.41 26.53
N GLY A 150 -2.07 -8.14 26.97
CA GLY A 150 -1.54 -7.74 28.27
C GLY A 150 -0.03 -7.77 28.41
N LYS A 151 0.72 -8.09 27.34
CA LYS A 151 2.19 -8.07 27.38
C LYS A 151 2.69 -6.62 27.42
N ALA A 152 3.50 -6.30 28.44
CA ALA A 152 4.06 -4.97 28.62
C ALA A 152 5.07 -4.62 27.51
N ILE A 153 5.06 -3.37 27.07
CA ILE A 153 6.01 -2.80 26.12
C ILE A 153 7.11 -2.06 26.89
N SER A 154 8.37 -2.32 26.54
CA SER A 154 9.52 -1.52 27.00
C SER A 154 9.92 -0.52 25.93
N ALA A 155 10.25 0.72 26.33
CA ALA A 155 10.63 1.77 25.39
C ALA A 155 11.87 1.41 24.54
N LYS A 156 12.83 0.68 25.12
CA LYS A 156 14.05 0.21 24.42
C LYS A 156 13.80 -0.91 23.39
N ASP A 157 12.61 -1.51 23.45
CA ASP A 157 12.20 -2.62 22.58
C ASP A 157 11.25 -2.14 21.48
N VAL A 158 10.90 -0.85 21.47
CA VAL A 158 10.17 -0.20 20.37
C VAL A 158 11.17 0.32 19.35
N ILE A 159 10.96 -0.03 18.09
CA ILE A 159 11.65 0.50 16.92
C ILE A 159 10.61 1.30 16.12
N ILE A 160 11.00 2.49 15.67
CA ILE A 160 10.19 3.33 14.77
C ILE A 160 10.85 3.30 13.40
N ARG A 161 10.07 3.04 12.35
CA ARG A 161 10.52 3.17 10.97
C ARG A 161 9.61 4.12 10.19
N PRO A 162 10.11 5.08 9.39
CA PRO A 162 11.52 5.37 9.13
C PRO A 162 12.31 5.78 10.39
N SER A 163 13.52 5.26 10.55
CA SER A 163 14.32 5.42 11.78
C SER A 163 14.92 6.82 11.93
N ASN A 164 14.99 7.59 10.85
CA ASN A 164 15.38 9.00 10.84
C ASN A 164 14.37 9.94 11.53
N LEU A 165 13.18 9.45 11.90
CA LEU A 165 12.18 10.23 12.64
C LEU A 165 12.61 10.55 14.09
N ASP A 166 13.47 9.72 14.69
CA ASP A 166 14.05 9.88 16.03
C ASP A 166 13.04 10.33 17.11
N TYR A 167 11.88 9.66 17.13
CA TYR A 167 10.81 10.01 18.07
C TYR A 167 11.15 9.62 19.51
N LYS A 168 10.68 10.45 20.45
CA LYS A 168 10.83 10.20 21.88
C LYS A 168 9.80 9.16 22.33
N ILE A 169 10.29 8.07 22.90
CA ILE A 169 9.49 6.94 23.38
C ILE A 169 9.64 6.81 24.90
N LYS A 170 8.53 6.65 25.60
CA LYS A 170 8.48 6.29 27.03
C LYS A 170 7.62 5.05 27.22
N ALA A 171 7.89 4.27 28.25
CA ALA A 171 7.01 3.18 28.66
C ALA A 171 6.36 3.53 30.01
N VAL A 172 5.04 3.46 30.09
CA VAL A 172 4.26 3.79 31.29
C VAL A 172 3.18 2.74 31.47
N HIS A 173 3.17 2.06 32.62
CA HIS A 173 2.20 1.00 32.95
C HIS A 173 2.09 -0.14 31.90
N GLY A 174 3.15 -0.39 31.13
CA GLY A 174 3.17 -1.41 30.08
C GLY A 174 2.79 -0.90 28.68
N ASP A 175 2.43 0.38 28.55
CA ASP A 175 2.13 1.02 27.26
C ASP A 175 3.33 1.80 26.74
N ALA A 176 3.52 1.88 25.43
CA ALA A 176 4.47 2.78 24.79
C ALA A 176 3.83 4.13 24.48
N LEU A 177 4.46 5.21 24.92
CA LEU A 177 4.07 6.59 24.65
C LEU A 177 5.06 7.22 23.69
N ILE A 178 4.61 7.48 22.46
CA ILE A 178 5.42 8.01 21.36
C ILE A 178 5.02 9.47 21.13
N THR A 179 5.97 10.39 21.28
CA THR A 179 5.71 11.82 21.01
C THR A 179 5.90 12.09 19.53
N VAL A 180 4.82 12.50 18.85
CA VAL A 180 4.80 12.79 17.42
C VAL A 180 4.61 14.29 17.21
N PRO A 181 5.65 15.03 16.76
CA PRO A 181 5.54 16.45 16.44
C PRO A 181 4.57 16.70 15.29
N TYR A 182 3.91 17.85 15.30
CA TYR A 182 3.10 18.26 14.16
C TYR A 182 3.96 18.50 12.92
N ASN A 183 3.60 17.83 11.84
CA ASN A 183 4.13 18.02 10.51
C ASN A 183 2.97 18.37 9.57
N PRO A 184 3.02 19.50 8.83
CA PRO A 184 1.98 19.88 7.88
C PRO A 184 1.82 18.90 6.71
N ASN A 185 2.80 18.05 6.46
CA ASN A 185 2.74 16.97 5.47
C ASN A 185 2.21 15.64 6.06
N GLY A 186 1.95 15.63 7.37
CA GLY A 186 1.67 14.42 8.13
C GLY A 186 2.90 13.53 8.27
N VAL A 187 2.74 12.41 8.97
CA VAL A 187 3.77 11.38 9.10
C VAL A 187 3.13 9.99 9.03
N ARG A 188 3.85 9.05 8.43
CA ARG A 188 3.45 7.63 8.31
C ARG A 188 4.63 6.80 8.77
N PHE A 189 4.44 6.01 9.81
CA PHE A 189 5.52 5.24 10.39
C PHE A 189 5.03 3.92 10.97
N SER A 190 5.93 2.95 11.01
CA SER A 190 5.77 1.65 11.65
C SER A 190 6.24 1.73 13.11
N VAL A 191 5.50 1.07 13.99
CA VAL A 191 5.86 0.81 15.39
C VAL A 191 6.12 -0.68 15.52
N GLU A 192 7.36 -1.04 15.82
CA GLU A 192 7.82 -2.43 15.78
C GLU A 192 8.32 -2.83 17.16
N LEU A 193 7.87 -3.99 17.63
CA LEU A 193 8.31 -4.53 18.91
C LEU A 193 9.33 -5.63 18.66
N LYS A 194 10.50 -5.54 19.30
CA LYS A 194 11.60 -6.53 19.11
C LYS A 194 11.18 -7.98 19.33
N ASP A 195 10.23 -8.20 20.24
CA ASP A 195 9.71 -9.52 20.59
C ASP A 195 8.58 -10.01 19.68
N ASP A 196 8.20 -9.24 18.66
CA ASP A 196 7.21 -9.56 17.64
C ASP A 196 7.82 -9.64 16.22
N LEU A 197 9.13 -9.44 16.08
CA LEU A 197 9.81 -9.55 14.79
C LEU A 197 9.81 -10.99 14.28
N PHE A 198 9.62 -11.13 12.97
CA PHE A 198 9.70 -12.37 12.22
C PHE A 198 10.85 -12.28 11.21
N GLU A 199 11.65 -13.35 11.13
CA GLU A 199 12.76 -13.47 10.19
C GLU A 199 12.32 -14.28 8.97
N TYR A 200 12.23 -13.64 7.82
CA TYR A 200 12.06 -14.35 6.55
C TYR A 200 13.37 -15.00 6.17
N ARG A 201 13.35 -16.31 5.94
CA ARG A 201 14.50 -17.12 5.53
C ARG A 201 14.19 -17.86 4.25
N ILE A 202 15.21 -18.08 3.42
CA ILE A 202 15.08 -18.88 2.20
C ILE A 202 15.66 -20.28 2.40
N GLY A 203 15.12 -21.28 1.70
CA GLY A 203 15.51 -22.68 1.91
C GLY A 203 16.81 -23.10 1.21
N ARG A 204 17.21 -22.38 0.16
CA ARG A 204 18.45 -22.62 -0.61
C ARG A 204 18.94 -21.34 -1.28
N GLU A 205 20.16 -21.38 -1.81
CA GLU A 205 20.72 -20.29 -2.59
C GLU A 205 20.18 -20.26 -4.03
N GLY A 206 20.18 -19.07 -4.65
CA GLY A 206 19.90 -18.90 -6.08
C GLY A 206 18.44 -18.92 -6.50
N GLU A 207 18.24 -18.86 -7.82
CA GLU A 207 16.92 -18.78 -8.46
C GLU A 207 16.05 -20.01 -8.15
N GLY A 208 14.75 -19.78 -7.99
CA GLY A 208 13.78 -20.82 -7.62
C GLY A 208 13.89 -21.28 -6.17
N SER A 209 14.62 -20.55 -5.32
CA SER A 209 14.48 -20.69 -3.88
C SER A 209 13.06 -20.31 -3.42
N GLN A 210 12.74 -20.66 -2.18
CA GLN A 210 11.45 -20.41 -1.56
C GLN A 210 11.67 -20.06 -0.10
N TYR A 211 10.71 -19.38 0.50
CA TYR A 211 10.77 -19.19 1.94
C TYR A 211 10.65 -20.49 2.71
N VAL A 212 11.24 -20.51 3.90
CA VAL A 212 11.14 -21.61 4.86
C VAL A 212 10.77 -21.11 6.24
N GLN A 213 10.09 -21.96 7.02
CA GLN A 213 9.72 -21.71 8.41
C GLN A 213 9.80 -22.99 9.24
N ASN A 214 9.91 -22.90 10.57
CA ASN A 214 9.98 -24.05 11.47
C ASN A 214 8.90 -24.06 12.57
N GLU A 215 7.81 -23.31 12.37
CA GLU A 215 6.75 -23.09 13.36
C GLU A 215 5.49 -23.93 13.11
N LYS A 216 5.15 -24.17 11.84
CA LYS A 216 3.96 -24.92 11.43
C LYS A 216 4.34 -26.15 10.58
N PRO A 217 4.38 -27.36 11.17
CA PRO A 217 4.82 -28.59 10.50
C PRO A 217 4.09 -28.97 9.21
N ASP A 218 2.82 -28.58 9.09
CA ASP A 218 1.96 -28.82 7.93
C ASP A 218 1.83 -27.58 7.01
N GLY A 219 2.56 -26.50 7.31
CA GLY A 219 2.54 -25.25 6.57
C GLY A 219 3.54 -25.21 5.40
N TYR A 220 3.38 -24.21 4.54
CA TYR A 220 4.28 -23.94 3.43
C TYR A 220 5.73 -23.75 3.92
N GLY A 221 6.68 -24.33 3.21
CA GLY A 221 8.10 -24.17 3.48
C GLY A 221 8.59 -24.74 4.82
N TYR A 222 7.85 -25.67 5.44
CA TYR A 222 8.28 -26.22 6.73
C TYR A 222 9.65 -26.92 6.67
N VAL A 223 10.52 -26.57 7.61
CA VAL A 223 11.77 -27.26 7.91
C VAL A 223 11.85 -27.55 9.42
N PRO A 224 12.39 -28.69 9.85
CA PRO A 224 12.44 -29.04 11.28
C PRO A 224 13.35 -28.11 12.09
N SER A 225 14.33 -27.48 11.44
CA SER A 225 15.27 -26.53 12.04
C SER A 225 15.95 -25.71 10.94
N TYR A 226 16.35 -24.48 11.26
CA TYR A 226 17.20 -23.67 10.38
C TYR A 226 18.66 -24.12 10.44
N ASN A 227 19.42 -23.82 9.38
CA ASN A 227 20.86 -23.99 9.32
C ASN A 227 21.50 -22.84 8.52
N ASP A 228 22.83 -22.82 8.41
CA ASP A 228 23.58 -21.71 7.80
C ASP A 228 23.31 -21.51 6.30
N SER A 229 22.76 -22.50 5.58
CA SER A 229 22.36 -22.34 4.18
C SER A 229 20.99 -21.67 4.01
N MET A 230 20.34 -21.27 5.11
CA MET A 230 19.03 -20.62 5.13
C MET A 230 19.14 -19.18 5.64
N PRO A 231 19.73 -18.28 4.82
CA PRO A 231 20.00 -16.91 5.24
C PRO A 231 18.70 -16.14 5.45
N VAL A 232 18.77 -15.14 6.33
CA VAL A 232 17.69 -14.18 6.54
C VAL A 232 17.69 -13.18 5.39
N VAL A 233 16.52 -12.94 4.81
CA VAL A 233 16.30 -11.99 3.71
C VAL A 233 15.35 -10.86 4.08
N GLY A 234 14.82 -10.87 5.30
CA GLY A 234 13.96 -9.81 5.80
C GLY A 234 13.67 -10.00 7.27
N VAL A 235 13.60 -8.89 8.01
CA VAL A 235 13.20 -8.89 9.42
C VAL A 235 12.18 -7.80 9.63
N GLU A 236 10.93 -8.19 9.81
CA GLU A 236 9.79 -7.28 9.93
C GLU A 236 8.84 -7.78 11.03
N PRO A 237 7.96 -6.94 11.60
CA PRO A 237 6.95 -7.39 12.54
C PRO A 237 6.06 -8.51 11.98
N ARG A 238 5.84 -9.56 12.79
CA ARG A 238 4.77 -10.54 12.51
C ARG A 238 3.42 -9.85 12.52
N ASN A 239 3.19 -8.97 13.50
CA ASN A 239 2.00 -8.17 13.62
C ASN A 239 2.41 -6.71 13.50
N ALA A 240 2.37 -6.18 12.29
CA ALA A 240 2.75 -4.79 12.05
C ALA A 240 1.75 -3.83 12.72
N LEU A 241 2.24 -2.65 13.12
CA LEU A 241 1.40 -1.53 13.54
C LEU A 241 1.87 -0.27 12.84
N LEU A 242 1.06 0.22 11.89
CA LEU A 242 1.29 1.49 11.19
C LEU A 242 0.50 2.61 11.86
N ILE A 243 1.12 3.77 12.00
CA ILE A 243 0.48 5.00 12.49
C ILE A 243 0.46 6.04 11.37
N PHE A 244 -0.74 6.49 11.00
CA PHE A 244 -0.95 7.55 10.02
C PHE A 244 -1.47 8.81 10.73
N ALA A 245 -0.55 9.72 11.07
CA ALA A 245 -0.88 11.02 11.66
C ALA A 245 -1.01 12.06 10.54
N SER A 246 -2.23 12.26 10.06
CA SER A 246 -2.55 13.11 8.91
C SER A 246 -2.91 14.54 9.36
N PRO A 247 -2.46 15.60 8.67
CA PRO A 247 -2.96 16.95 8.93
C PRO A 247 -4.46 17.05 8.61
N PHE A 248 -5.15 18.03 9.17
CA PHE A 248 -6.49 18.36 8.69
C PHE A 248 -6.42 18.85 7.23
N PRO A 249 -7.36 18.43 6.37
CA PRO A 249 -7.36 18.84 4.97
C PRO A 249 -7.74 20.31 4.83
N SER A 250 -7.33 20.91 3.72
CA SER A 250 -7.87 22.21 3.29
C SER A 250 -9.34 22.10 2.88
N LYS A 251 -10.03 23.25 2.82
CA LYS A 251 -11.49 23.28 2.55
C LYS A 251 -11.85 22.79 1.16
N ASP A 252 -10.97 22.95 0.16
CA ASP A 252 -11.18 22.52 -1.23
C ASP A 252 -11.08 21.00 -1.43
N LEU A 253 -10.63 20.28 -0.40
CA LEU A 253 -10.55 18.82 -0.32
C LEU A 253 -11.71 18.22 0.49
N ILE A 254 -12.65 19.05 0.96
CA ILE A 254 -13.91 18.64 1.61
C ILE A 254 -15.09 19.20 0.79
N PRO A 255 -16.04 18.38 0.33
CA PRO A 255 -17.19 18.89 -0.41
C PRO A 255 -18.08 19.77 0.48
N ASN A 256 -18.56 20.87 -0.07
CA ASN A 256 -19.41 21.85 0.62
C ASN A 256 -20.70 22.21 -0.17
N ASP A 257 -21.04 21.42 -1.18
CA ASP A 257 -22.21 21.60 -2.04
C ASP A 257 -23.25 20.50 -1.79
N GLU A 258 -24.16 20.73 -0.83
CA GLU A 258 -25.21 19.77 -0.49
C GLU A 258 -26.19 19.52 -1.64
N ALA A 259 -26.43 20.51 -2.52
CA ALA A 259 -27.39 20.37 -3.61
C ALA A 259 -26.92 19.35 -4.65
N ASN A 260 -25.60 19.27 -4.86
CA ASN A 260 -24.94 18.35 -5.80
C ASN A 260 -24.30 17.13 -5.11
N THR A 261 -24.62 16.87 -3.84
CA THR A 261 -24.09 15.73 -3.08
C THR A 261 -25.11 14.60 -2.94
N LEU A 262 -24.74 13.41 -3.39
CA LEU A 262 -25.39 12.15 -3.02
C LEU A 262 -24.77 11.62 -1.73
N ARG A 263 -25.54 11.60 -0.64
CA ARG A 263 -25.14 11.00 0.63
C ARG A 263 -25.45 9.51 0.63
N VAL A 264 -24.42 8.67 0.63
CA VAL A 264 -24.56 7.21 0.63
C VAL A 264 -24.91 6.73 2.04
N LYS A 265 -25.87 5.79 2.13
CA LYS A 265 -26.26 5.15 3.39
C LYS A 265 -25.36 3.95 3.70
N PRO A 266 -24.90 3.75 4.95
CA PRO A 266 -24.18 2.54 5.36
C PRO A 266 -24.93 1.25 5.00
N GLY A 267 -24.17 0.19 4.70
CA GLY A 267 -24.69 -1.10 4.23
C GLY A 267 -24.38 -1.38 2.76
N LEU A 268 -25.25 -2.17 2.11
CA LEU A 268 -25.14 -2.49 0.69
C LEU A 268 -25.35 -1.22 -0.16
N VAL A 269 -24.40 -0.95 -1.06
CA VAL A 269 -24.44 0.23 -1.95
C VAL A 269 -24.81 -0.19 -3.37
N THR A 270 -25.79 0.49 -3.95
CA THR A 270 -26.28 0.27 -5.33
C THR A 270 -26.67 1.61 -5.96
N GLY A 271 -26.71 1.68 -7.30
CA GLY A 271 -27.31 2.81 -8.03
C GLY A 271 -26.44 4.06 -8.18
N LEU A 272 -25.13 3.97 -7.91
CA LEU A 272 -24.20 5.09 -8.11
C LEU A 272 -23.99 5.43 -9.60
N ASP A 273 -24.37 4.52 -10.49
CA ASP A 273 -24.41 4.67 -11.94
C ASP A 273 -25.61 5.50 -12.45
N GLN A 274 -26.60 5.73 -11.59
CA GLN A 274 -27.89 6.35 -11.94
C GLN A 274 -28.09 7.75 -11.34
N THR A 275 -27.14 8.23 -10.55
CA THR A 275 -27.24 9.55 -9.92
C THR A 275 -26.98 10.66 -10.92
N ASP A 276 -27.63 11.82 -10.72
CA ASP A 276 -27.36 13.08 -11.41
C ASP A 276 -26.40 13.99 -10.62
N LYS A 277 -26.03 13.57 -9.41
CA LYS A 277 -25.14 14.31 -8.52
C LYS A 277 -23.71 14.24 -8.99
N SER A 278 -22.95 15.30 -8.72
CA SER A 278 -21.52 15.35 -9.06
C SER A 278 -20.63 14.87 -7.93
N ILE A 279 -21.14 14.84 -6.69
CA ILE A 279 -20.41 14.43 -5.50
C ILE A 279 -21.07 13.18 -4.92
N VAL A 280 -20.29 12.12 -4.69
CA VAL A 280 -20.69 10.94 -3.91
C VAL A 280 -20.00 11.01 -2.55
N TYR A 281 -20.78 11.06 -1.47
CA TYR A 281 -20.29 11.25 -0.12
C TYR A 281 -20.58 10.03 0.75
N PHE A 282 -19.52 9.38 1.24
CA PHE A 282 -19.57 8.33 2.26
C PHE A 282 -19.27 8.96 3.62
N ALA A 283 -20.29 9.03 4.47
CA ALA A 283 -20.18 9.47 5.87
C ALA A 283 -19.54 8.38 6.74
N PRO A 284 -19.18 8.64 8.01
CA PRO A 284 -18.70 7.58 8.89
C PRO A 284 -19.67 6.39 8.97
N GLY A 285 -19.15 5.18 8.82
CA GLY A 285 -19.94 3.95 8.71
C GLY A 285 -19.30 2.91 7.79
N VAL A 286 -19.94 1.73 7.70
CA VAL A 286 -19.46 0.60 6.88
C VAL A 286 -20.35 0.44 5.65
N TYR A 287 -19.72 0.32 4.48
CA TYR A 287 -20.37 0.24 3.17
C TYR A 287 -19.80 -0.94 2.40
N TYR A 288 -20.59 -1.57 1.53
CA TYR A 288 -20.09 -2.67 0.70
C TYR A 288 -20.81 -2.81 -0.64
N PHE A 289 -20.09 -3.29 -1.66
CA PHE A 289 -20.61 -3.59 -3.00
C PHE A 289 -20.77 -5.10 -3.27
N THR A 290 -20.35 -5.97 -2.35
CA THR A 290 -20.17 -7.43 -2.52
C THR A 290 -18.92 -7.81 -3.32
N ALA A 291 -18.52 -9.07 -3.22
CA ALA A 291 -17.42 -9.66 -3.98
C ALA A 291 -17.64 -9.70 -5.52
N LYS A 292 -18.84 -9.33 -5.99
CA LYS A 292 -19.29 -9.47 -7.38
C LYS A 292 -19.74 -8.16 -8.02
N ALA A 293 -19.48 -7.02 -7.38
CA ALA A 293 -19.75 -5.72 -7.97
C ALA A 293 -18.72 -4.69 -7.51
N ARG A 294 -18.65 -3.57 -8.22
CA ARG A 294 -17.88 -2.37 -7.89
C ARG A 294 -18.75 -1.14 -8.08
N ALA A 295 -18.33 0.01 -7.60
CA ALA A 295 -18.99 1.28 -7.88
C ALA A 295 -18.67 1.74 -9.31
N VAL A 296 -19.56 1.45 -10.25
CA VAL A 296 -19.56 2.14 -11.54
C VAL A 296 -20.25 3.48 -11.33
N LEU A 297 -19.53 4.58 -11.46
CA LEU A 297 -20.07 5.92 -11.22
C LEU A 297 -20.76 6.47 -12.46
N ALA A 298 -21.85 7.22 -12.25
CA ALA A 298 -22.47 8.01 -13.32
C ALA A 298 -21.48 9.04 -13.89
N ALA A 299 -21.64 9.41 -15.15
CA ALA A 299 -20.77 10.39 -15.82
C ALA A 299 -20.82 11.80 -15.20
N SER A 300 -21.87 12.11 -14.41
CA SER A 300 -21.95 13.36 -13.65
C SER A 300 -20.98 13.41 -12.47
N VAL A 301 -20.54 12.26 -11.95
CA VAL A 301 -19.77 12.18 -10.72
C VAL A 301 -18.30 12.52 -10.98
N THR A 302 -17.87 13.66 -10.45
CA THR A 302 -16.49 14.12 -10.50
C THR A 302 -15.77 13.98 -9.17
N TRP A 303 -16.50 13.84 -8.05
CA TRP A 303 -15.91 13.80 -6.73
C TRP A 303 -16.47 12.66 -5.87
N VAL A 304 -15.59 11.76 -5.44
CA VAL A 304 -15.86 10.79 -4.37
C VAL A 304 -15.21 11.27 -3.08
N TYR A 305 -16.01 11.46 -2.02
CA TYR A 305 -15.52 11.81 -0.69
C TYR A 305 -15.77 10.66 0.29
N ILE A 306 -14.71 10.15 0.92
CA ILE A 306 -14.79 9.08 1.92
C ILE A 306 -14.34 9.66 3.27
N ALA A 307 -15.31 10.00 4.12
CA ALA A 307 -15.08 10.71 5.37
C ALA A 307 -14.19 9.93 6.35
N PRO A 308 -13.48 10.60 7.29
CA PRO A 308 -12.81 9.93 8.39
C PRO A 308 -13.79 9.01 9.15
N GLY A 309 -13.46 7.73 9.31
CA GLY A 309 -14.34 6.73 9.90
C GLY A 309 -15.35 6.07 8.94
N ALA A 310 -15.30 6.38 7.64
CA ALA A 310 -15.98 5.58 6.62
C ALA A 310 -15.08 4.40 6.19
N TYR A 311 -15.66 3.21 6.05
CA TYR A 311 -15.00 2.01 5.55
C TYR A 311 -15.82 1.39 4.41
N VAL A 312 -15.31 1.51 3.18
CA VAL A 312 -16.01 1.12 1.96
C VAL A 312 -15.36 -0.15 1.40
N LYS A 313 -16.05 -1.28 1.48
CA LYS A 313 -15.64 -2.55 0.86
C LYS A 313 -16.04 -2.57 -0.60
N GLY A 314 -15.10 -2.27 -1.49
CA GLY A 314 -15.31 -2.30 -2.92
C GLY A 314 -14.19 -1.62 -3.71
N ALA A 315 -14.53 -1.22 -4.91
CA ALA A 315 -13.68 -0.49 -5.85
C ALA A 315 -14.50 0.60 -6.56
N ILE A 316 -13.83 1.64 -7.07
CA ILE A 316 -14.44 2.82 -7.67
C ILE A 316 -14.01 2.95 -9.14
N GLU A 317 -14.99 3.14 -10.02
CA GLU A 317 -14.79 3.39 -11.46
C GLU A 317 -15.44 4.70 -11.90
N TYR A 318 -14.63 5.70 -12.25
CA TYR A 318 -15.08 6.95 -12.85
C TYR A 318 -15.43 6.77 -14.32
N ASN A 319 -16.53 7.39 -14.76
CA ASN A 319 -16.90 7.51 -16.17
C ASN A 319 -17.09 8.96 -16.62
N SER A 320 -16.83 9.92 -15.73
CA SER A 320 -17.00 11.34 -16.01
C SER A 320 -15.95 11.83 -17.03
N PRO A 321 -16.36 12.54 -18.08
CA PRO A 321 -15.44 13.14 -19.04
C PRO A 321 -14.89 14.50 -18.58
N GLU A 322 -15.25 14.95 -17.38
CA GLU A 322 -14.81 16.25 -16.85
C GLU A 322 -13.30 16.28 -16.61
N LEU A 323 -12.72 17.48 -16.73
CA LEU A 323 -11.27 17.67 -16.62
C LEU A 323 -10.75 17.58 -15.18
N GLU A 324 -11.61 17.72 -14.18
CA GLU A 324 -11.22 17.61 -12.78
C GLU A 324 -11.97 16.48 -12.09
N LEU A 325 -11.23 15.44 -11.70
CA LEU A 325 -11.73 14.33 -10.90
C LEU A 325 -11.08 14.36 -9.51
N LYS A 326 -11.83 14.03 -8.47
CA LYS A 326 -11.37 14.03 -7.07
C LYS A 326 -11.79 12.78 -6.32
N ALA A 327 -10.86 12.18 -5.60
CA ALA A 327 -11.09 11.17 -4.58
C ALA A 327 -10.43 11.65 -3.27
N THR A 328 -11.21 12.18 -2.32
CA THR A 328 -10.64 12.81 -1.11
C THR A 328 -11.29 12.32 0.18
N GLY A 329 -10.62 12.57 1.30
CA GLY A 329 -11.08 12.21 2.64
C GLY A 329 -10.09 11.30 3.34
N PHE A 330 -10.43 10.80 4.53
CA PHE A 330 -9.53 9.98 5.36
C PHE A 330 -10.19 8.68 5.82
N GLY A 331 -11.17 8.20 5.06
CA GLY A 331 -11.69 6.85 5.22
C GLY A 331 -10.92 5.83 4.36
N VAL A 332 -11.48 4.62 4.31
CA VAL A 332 -10.83 3.45 3.72
C VAL A 332 -11.63 2.94 2.53
N LEU A 333 -10.96 2.63 1.42
CA LEU A 333 -11.47 1.83 0.31
C LEU A 333 -10.78 0.45 0.35
N SER A 334 -11.53 -0.62 0.64
CA SER A 334 -10.97 -1.97 0.83
C SER A 334 -11.44 -2.95 -0.25
N GLY A 335 -10.48 -3.63 -0.88
CA GLY A 335 -10.72 -4.74 -1.81
C GLY A 335 -10.91 -6.10 -1.14
N GLU A 336 -11.04 -6.17 0.19
CA GLU A 336 -11.02 -7.43 0.95
C GLU A 336 -12.03 -8.49 0.53
N GLN A 337 -13.13 -8.09 -0.13
CA GLN A 337 -14.16 -9.00 -0.62
C GLN A 337 -13.80 -9.69 -1.95
N TYR A 338 -12.82 -9.16 -2.68
CA TYR A 338 -12.47 -9.68 -4.00
C TYR A 338 -11.43 -10.79 -3.89
N VAL A 339 -11.50 -11.72 -4.84
CA VAL A 339 -10.48 -12.75 -5.06
C VAL A 339 -9.26 -12.14 -5.74
N TYR A 340 -8.12 -12.81 -5.65
CA TYR A 340 -6.93 -12.43 -6.43
C TYR A 340 -7.29 -12.28 -7.92
N GLN A 341 -6.79 -11.21 -8.56
CA GLN A 341 -7.02 -10.88 -9.96
C GLN A 341 -8.50 -10.82 -10.41
N ALA A 342 -9.44 -10.57 -9.48
CA ALA A 342 -10.88 -10.57 -9.75
C ALA A 342 -11.25 -9.89 -11.07
N ASN A 343 -11.79 -10.66 -12.01
CA ASN A 343 -12.02 -10.20 -13.38
C ASN A 343 -13.44 -9.70 -13.59
N THR A 344 -13.57 -8.41 -13.84
CA THR A 344 -14.86 -7.75 -13.99
C THR A 344 -15.68 -8.22 -15.19
N ALA A 345 -15.04 -8.76 -16.24
CA ALA A 345 -15.71 -9.32 -17.41
C ALA A 345 -16.15 -10.78 -17.20
N GLU A 346 -15.53 -11.49 -16.26
CA GLU A 346 -15.75 -12.91 -15.99
C GLU A 346 -16.44 -13.15 -14.64
N GLY A 347 -17.31 -12.21 -14.24
CA GLY A 347 -18.09 -12.34 -13.00
C GLY A 347 -17.25 -12.31 -11.72
N TYR A 348 -16.15 -11.55 -11.74
CA TYR A 348 -15.20 -11.34 -10.62
C TYR A 348 -14.45 -12.60 -10.19
N ARG A 349 -14.32 -13.59 -11.08
CA ARG A 349 -13.51 -14.78 -10.86
C ARG A 349 -12.01 -14.47 -10.90
N ASN A 350 -11.21 -15.34 -10.28
CA ASN A 350 -9.75 -15.29 -10.34
C ASN A 350 -9.27 -15.71 -11.74
N ILE A 351 -9.27 -14.76 -12.68
CA ILE A 351 -8.85 -14.94 -14.08
C ILE A 351 -8.11 -13.67 -14.50
N LYS A 352 -6.78 -13.72 -14.53
CA LYS A 352 -5.95 -12.57 -14.92
C LYS A 352 -6.39 -11.95 -16.25
N SER A 353 -6.52 -10.62 -16.25
CA SER A 353 -6.62 -9.81 -17.46
C SER A 353 -6.13 -8.40 -17.15
N ASP A 354 -5.09 -7.94 -17.84
CA ASP A 354 -4.55 -6.60 -17.59
C ASP A 354 -5.58 -5.51 -17.92
N ALA A 355 -6.51 -5.80 -18.83
CA ALA A 355 -7.61 -4.90 -19.18
C ALA A 355 -8.77 -4.93 -18.16
N THR A 356 -9.17 -6.12 -17.71
CA THR A 356 -10.47 -6.33 -17.02
C THR A 356 -10.37 -6.85 -15.58
N SER A 357 -9.20 -7.27 -15.10
CA SER A 357 -8.96 -7.46 -13.67
C SER A 357 -9.19 -6.13 -12.94
N LEU A 358 -9.81 -6.25 -11.76
CA LEU A 358 -10.33 -5.14 -11.00
C LEU A 358 -9.21 -4.28 -10.42
N LYS A 359 -9.29 -2.96 -10.65
CA LYS A 359 -8.49 -1.96 -9.94
C LYS A 359 -9.34 -1.33 -8.84
N LEU A 360 -8.74 -0.97 -7.71
CA LEU A 360 -9.47 -0.25 -6.66
C LEU A 360 -9.89 1.13 -7.14
N TRP A 361 -9.03 1.79 -7.91
CA TRP A 361 -9.33 3.02 -8.62
C TRP A 361 -9.25 2.80 -10.11
N ARG A 362 -10.35 3.08 -10.81
CA ARG A 362 -10.38 3.05 -12.26
C ARG A 362 -11.01 4.33 -12.80
N GLY A 363 -10.53 4.79 -13.94
CA GLY A 363 -11.28 5.73 -14.76
C GLY A 363 -11.39 5.25 -16.20
N ASN A 364 -12.56 5.45 -16.79
CA ASN A 364 -12.76 5.34 -18.22
C ASN A 364 -13.07 6.72 -18.79
N ASN A 365 -12.80 6.90 -20.08
CA ASN A 365 -13.12 8.12 -20.82
C ASN A 365 -12.37 9.38 -20.33
N VAL A 366 -11.14 9.21 -19.85
CA VAL A 366 -10.25 10.35 -19.57
C VAL A 366 -10.09 11.22 -20.82
N GLN A 367 -10.12 12.54 -20.61
CA GLN A 367 -9.88 13.54 -21.65
C GLN A 367 -8.45 14.08 -21.53
N ALA A 368 -7.92 14.58 -22.65
CA ALA A 368 -6.69 15.35 -22.64
C ALA A 368 -6.86 16.62 -21.77
N GLY A 369 -5.84 16.95 -21.00
CA GLY A 369 -5.82 18.01 -19.99
C GLY A 369 -6.51 17.65 -18.68
N ALA A 370 -7.03 16.42 -18.52
CA ALA A 370 -7.71 16.02 -17.30
C ALA A 370 -6.72 15.71 -16.16
N ARG A 371 -7.20 15.86 -14.93
CA ARG A 371 -6.44 15.65 -13.70
C ARG A 371 -7.28 14.90 -12.68
N TRP A 372 -6.70 13.84 -12.11
CA TRP A 372 -7.28 13.17 -10.95
C TRP A 372 -6.51 13.53 -9.68
N THR A 373 -7.22 14.10 -8.70
CA THR A 373 -6.67 14.40 -7.38
C THR A 373 -7.08 13.31 -6.40
N ILE A 374 -6.12 12.65 -5.76
CA ILE A 374 -6.35 11.75 -4.64
C ILE A 374 -5.72 12.30 -3.37
N HIS A 375 -6.50 12.44 -2.29
CA HIS A 375 -6.00 13.01 -1.05
C HIS A 375 -6.50 12.30 0.22
N GLY A 376 -5.58 11.94 1.12
CA GLY A 376 -5.88 11.49 2.49
C GLY A 376 -6.28 10.01 2.64
N LEU A 377 -6.82 9.42 1.57
CA LEU A 377 -7.45 8.10 1.55
C LEU A 377 -6.47 6.96 1.83
N THR A 378 -7.01 5.89 2.42
CA THR A 378 -6.31 4.61 2.57
C THR A 378 -6.96 3.57 1.68
N THR A 379 -6.21 2.94 0.79
CA THR A 379 -6.62 1.69 0.13
C THR A 379 -6.13 0.49 0.92
N ASN A 380 -6.99 -0.52 1.05
CA ASN A 380 -6.67 -1.76 1.76
C ASN A 380 -6.94 -2.97 0.84
N SER A 381 -6.08 -3.98 0.93
CA SER A 381 -6.27 -5.28 0.28
C SER A 381 -6.65 -5.22 -1.21
N PRO A 382 -5.88 -4.50 -2.06
CA PRO A 382 -6.12 -4.54 -3.51
C PRO A 382 -6.01 -5.98 -4.04
N PRO A 383 -6.93 -6.44 -4.91
CA PRO A 383 -6.87 -7.80 -5.49
C PRO A 383 -5.93 -7.91 -6.69
N PHE A 384 -5.48 -6.77 -7.23
CA PHE A 384 -4.67 -6.61 -8.44
C PHE A 384 -4.10 -5.18 -8.43
N ASN A 385 -3.67 -4.63 -9.58
CA ASN A 385 -3.17 -3.28 -9.71
C ASN A 385 -4.09 -2.27 -9.02
N SER A 386 -3.52 -1.40 -8.20
CA SER A 386 -4.32 -0.53 -7.34
C SER A 386 -5.06 0.55 -8.12
N MET A 387 -4.49 1.04 -9.22
CA MET A 387 -5.06 2.12 -10.02
C MET A 387 -4.66 2.06 -11.50
N ASP A 388 -5.65 2.20 -12.40
CA ASP A 388 -5.45 2.48 -13.83
C ASP A 388 -6.56 3.37 -14.40
N PHE A 389 -6.19 4.36 -15.22
CA PHE A 389 -7.10 5.18 -16.02
C PHE A 389 -6.94 4.91 -17.52
N TYR A 390 -8.06 4.98 -18.23
CA TYR A 390 -8.16 4.70 -19.65
C TYR A 390 -8.89 5.83 -20.38
N ALA A 391 -8.45 6.10 -21.60
CA ALA A 391 -9.11 6.99 -22.54
C ALA A 391 -9.63 6.20 -23.74
N SER A 392 -10.68 6.72 -24.40
CA SER A 392 -11.21 6.13 -25.64
C SER A 392 -10.25 6.27 -26.81
N ASP A 393 -9.43 7.31 -26.80
CA ASP A 393 -8.28 7.54 -27.66
C ASP A 393 -7.04 7.51 -26.77
N THR A 394 -6.15 6.54 -26.98
CA THR A 394 -4.97 6.35 -26.13
C THR A 394 -4.04 7.55 -26.15
N SER A 395 -4.03 8.39 -27.20
CA SER A 395 -3.22 9.61 -27.22
C SER A 395 -3.60 10.61 -26.13
N LYS A 396 -4.84 10.56 -25.62
CA LYS A 396 -5.30 11.43 -24.52
C LYS A 396 -4.69 11.06 -23.18
N ILE A 397 -4.21 9.83 -23.00
CA ILE A 397 -3.54 9.43 -21.75
C ILE A 397 -2.19 10.13 -21.57
N GLU A 398 -1.59 10.55 -22.69
CA GLU A 398 -0.33 11.31 -22.72
C GLU A 398 -0.51 12.77 -22.24
N ASP A 399 -1.75 13.20 -22.00
CA ASP A 399 -2.11 14.49 -21.42
C ASP A 399 -3.12 14.32 -20.28
N PHE A 400 -2.91 13.31 -19.44
CA PHE A 400 -3.63 13.10 -18.19
C PHE A 400 -2.64 13.13 -17.02
N SER A 401 -3.04 13.69 -15.88
CA SER A 401 -2.16 13.80 -14.71
C SER A 401 -2.83 13.30 -13.44
N ILE A 402 -2.01 12.84 -12.50
CA ILE A 402 -2.45 12.51 -11.14
C ILE A 402 -1.76 13.42 -10.12
N HIS A 403 -2.54 13.91 -9.17
CA HIS A 403 -2.06 14.66 -8.02
C HIS A 403 -2.43 13.88 -6.77
N ALA A 404 -1.45 13.19 -6.19
CA ALA A 404 -1.66 12.35 -5.02
C ALA A 404 -0.95 12.94 -3.80
N SER A 405 -1.69 13.08 -2.69
CA SER A 405 -1.12 13.57 -1.44
C SER A 405 -1.74 12.91 -0.22
N ASP A 406 -0.96 12.65 0.81
CA ASP A 406 -1.44 11.99 2.03
C ASP A 406 -2.18 10.65 1.77
N TYR A 407 -1.80 9.93 0.72
CA TYR A 407 -2.38 8.65 0.32
C TYR A 407 -1.67 7.48 1.00
N LYS A 408 -2.40 6.39 1.26
CA LYS A 408 -1.84 5.17 1.85
C LYS A 408 -2.37 3.94 1.13
N GLN A 409 -1.53 2.93 0.97
CA GLN A 409 -1.90 1.58 0.56
C GLN A 409 -1.41 0.58 1.59
N VAL A 410 -2.30 -0.26 2.11
CA VAL A 410 -2.01 -1.29 3.12
C VAL A 410 -2.58 -2.64 2.71
N GLY A 411 -2.08 -3.73 3.29
CA GLY A 411 -2.64 -5.08 3.05
C GLY A 411 -2.50 -5.61 1.62
N ALA A 412 -1.63 -5.02 0.82
CA ALA A 412 -1.26 -5.46 -0.52
C ALA A 412 -0.35 -6.72 -0.48
N PHE A 413 -0.87 -7.83 0.07
CA PHE A 413 -0.14 -9.09 0.21
C PHE A 413 -0.11 -9.91 -1.09
N PHE A 414 -1.13 -9.75 -1.94
CA PHE A 414 -1.16 -10.41 -3.25
C PHE A 414 -0.06 -9.86 -4.16
N GLY A 415 0.44 -10.69 -5.07
CA GLY A 415 1.21 -10.21 -6.22
C GLY A 415 0.43 -9.20 -7.05
N GLN A 416 1.10 -8.48 -7.96
CA GLN A 416 0.47 -7.51 -8.86
C GLN A 416 -0.36 -6.44 -8.12
N THR A 417 0.03 -6.11 -6.89
CA THR A 417 -0.58 -5.03 -6.12
C THR A 417 0.32 -3.81 -6.12
N ASP A 418 0.52 -3.29 -7.33
CA ASP A 418 1.33 -2.11 -7.62
C ASP A 418 0.90 -0.89 -6.78
N GLY A 419 1.81 0.08 -6.66
CA GLY A 419 1.44 1.45 -6.33
C GLY A 419 0.65 2.13 -7.46
N ILE A 420 0.34 3.41 -7.29
CA ILE A 420 -0.41 4.17 -8.29
C ILE A 420 0.50 4.49 -9.50
N GLN A 421 -0.05 4.40 -10.71
CA GLN A 421 0.62 4.82 -11.93
C GLN A 421 0.77 6.34 -12.03
N MET A 422 2.00 6.83 -12.26
CA MET A 422 2.27 8.27 -12.36
C MET A 422 2.25 8.69 -13.82
N TYR A 423 1.09 9.15 -14.28
CA TYR A 423 0.86 9.69 -15.63
C TYR A 423 1.67 10.99 -15.90
N PRO A 424 1.70 11.54 -17.12
CA PRO A 424 2.47 12.75 -17.41
C PRO A 424 2.16 13.91 -16.47
N ASN A 425 3.19 14.69 -16.12
CA ASN A 425 3.05 15.89 -15.26
C ASN A 425 2.48 15.61 -13.85
N SER A 426 2.56 14.35 -13.39
CA SER A 426 2.03 13.97 -12.09
C SER A 426 2.91 14.41 -10.92
N HIS A 427 2.26 14.74 -9.80
CA HIS A 427 2.92 14.99 -8.53
C HIS A 427 2.34 14.06 -7.45
N VAL A 428 3.20 13.20 -6.91
CA VAL A 428 2.83 12.24 -5.86
C VAL A 428 3.68 12.51 -4.64
N HIS A 429 3.07 12.88 -3.52
CA HIS A 429 3.85 13.20 -2.33
C HIS A 429 3.20 12.80 -1.01
N ASP A 430 4.02 12.58 0.00
CA ASP A 430 3.55 12.20 1.34
C ASP A 430 2.67 10.95 1.26
N VAL A 431 3.28 9.82 0.92
CA VAL A 431 2.56 8.56 0.65
C VAL A 431 3.16 7.40 1.43
N PHE A 432 2.31 6.46 1.83
CA PHE A 432 2.74 5.15 2.33
C PHE A 432 2.31 4.04 1.36
N TYR A 433 3.22 3.14 1.00
CA TYR A 433 2.91 1.95 0.21
C TYR A 433 3.33 0.68 0.94
N HIS A 434 2.39 -0.21 1.22
CA HIS A 434 2.65 -1.65 1.23
C HIS A 434 2.33 -2.18 -0.18
N ALA A 435 3.24 -2.92 -0.81
CA ALA A 435 3.08 -3.33 -2.20
C ALA A 435 3.67 -4.71 -2.53
N GLY A 436 2.85 -5.51 -3.21
CA GLY A 436 3.15 -6.83 -3.79
C GLY A 436 3.94 -6.80 -5.09
N ASP A 437 4.11 -5.62 -5.69
CA ASP A 437 4.65 -5.43 -7.05
C ASP A 437 5.26 -4.02 -7.18
N ASP A 438 5.49 -3.53 -8.41
CA ASP A 438 6.04 -2.21 -8.73
C ASP A 438 5.46 -1.09 -7.83
N VAL A 439 6.32 -0.36 -7.10
CA VAL A 439 5.86 0.63 -6.10
C VAL A 439 5.69 2.03 -6.71
N ILE A 440 6.71 2.50 -7.42
CA ILE A 440 6.79 3.82 -8.03
C ILE A 440 6.96 3.64 -9.54
N LYS A 441 5.87 3.83 -10.27
CA LYS A 441 5.80 3.58 -11.72
C LYS A 441 5.99 4.88 -12.50
N THR A 442 7.21 5.13 -12.98
CA THR A 442 7.61 6.35 -13.70
C THR A 442 7.58 6.15 -15.22
N TYR A 443 6.41 5.78 -15.71
CA TYR A 443 6.20 5.41 -17.12
C TYR A 443 6.05 6.60 -18.07
N TYR A 444 6.05 7.82 -17.53
CA TYR A 444 5.74 9.05 -18.25
C TYR A 444 6.65 10.20 -17.79
N SER A 445 6.76 11.24 -18.63
CA SER A 445 7.60 12.43 -18.40
C SER A 445 7.02 13.42 -17.39
N ASN A 446 7.89 14.31 -16.87
CA ASN A 446 7.54 15.40 -15.94
C ASN A 446 6.91 14.91 -14.62
N VAL A 447 7.35 13.75 -14.12
CA VAL A 447 6.86 13.19 -12.86
C VAL A 447 7.73 13.67 -11.69
N LEU A 448 7.07 14.16 -10.65
CA LEU A 448 7.67 14.40 -9.34
C LEU A 448 7.04 13.47 -8.31
N ALA A 449 7.85 12.61 -7.70
CA ALA A 449 7.46 11.74 -6.61
C ALA A 449 8.32 12.05 -5.39
N GLU A 450 7.73 12.38 -4.24
CA GLU A 450 8.52 12.77 -3.07
C GLU A 450 7.93 12.39 -1.70
N ARG A 451 8.79 12.16 -0.69
CA ARG A 451 8.37 11.83 0.68
C ARG A 451 7.48 10.58 0.74
N ILE A 452 8.04 9.47 0.25
CA ILE A 452 7.35 8.17 0.17
C ILE A 452 7.96 7.22 1.19
N VAL A 453 7.11 6.58 1.99
CA VAL A 453 7.48 5.46 2.85
C VAL A 453 7.00 4.17 2.18
N ALA A 454 7.90 3.23 1.93
CA ALA A 454 7.60 1.97 1.26
C ALA A 454 7.89 0.77 2.16
N TRP A 455 6.95 -0.16 2.21
CA TRP A 455 7.10 -1.51 2.74
C TRP A 455 6.91 -2.48 1.57
N LYS A 456 8.03 -2.99 1.08
CA LYS A 456 8.04 -3.89 -0.06
C LYS A 456 7.85 -5.33 0.40
N THR A 457 7.09 -6.09 -0.38
CA THR A 457 7.05 -7.55 -0.25
C THR A 457 8.28 -8.18 -0.93
N ASN A 458 8.09 -9.07 -1.91
CA ASN A 458 9.12 -9.94 -2.47
C ASN A 458 9.23 -9.94 -4.00
N THR A 459 8.47 -9.10 -4.72
CA THR A 459 8.42 -9.12 -6.20
C THR A 459 8.55 -7.73 -6.80
N ALA A 460 9.26 -7.62 -7.92
CA ALA A 460 9.45 -6.39 -8.72
C ALA A 460 10.28 -5.30 -8.00
N PRO A 461 10.84 -4.30 -8.70
CA PRO A 461 11.64 -3.25 -8.06
C PRO A 461 10.79 -2.24 -7.26
N ILE A 462 11.44 -1.28 -6.60
CA ILE A 462 10.75 -0.15 -5.96
C ILE A 462 10.33 0.87 -7.02
N ILE A 463 11.29 1.49 -7.73
CA ILE A 463 11.03 2.24 -8.96
C ILE A 463 11.02 1.28 -10.14
N GLN A 464 10.01 1.39 -11.00
CA GLN A 464 9.94 0.69 -12.28
C GLN A 464 9.73 1.70 -13.42
N PHE A 465 10.56 1.59 -14.46
CA PHE A 465 10.39 2.35 -15.70
C PHE A 465 10.54 1.50 -16.98
N GLY A 466 10.75 0.19 -16.87
CA GLY A 466 10.91 -0.74 -17.98
C GLY A 466 9.59 -1.26 -18.54
N TRP A 467 9.56 -2.57 -18.80
CA TRP A 467 8.48 -3.35 -19.45
C TRP A 467 8.30 -3.06 -20.95
N TYR A 468 8.59 -1.85 -21.39
CA TYR A 468 8.53 -1.42 -22.77
C TYR A 468 9.55 -0.28 -22.98
N GLN A 469 9.96 -0.03 -24.22
CA GLN A 469 10.75 1.15 -24.55
C GLN A 469 9.96 2.43 -24.28
N ARG A 470 10.62 3.50 -23.82
CA ARG A 470 9.95 4.76 -23.43
C ARG A 470 10.78 5.98 -23.78
N ASN A 471 10.06 7.07 -24.05
CA ASN A 471 10.64 8.41 -24.09
C ASN A 471 10.30 9.13 -22.78
N LEU A 472 11.29 9.20 -21.89
CA LEU A 472 11.13 9.78 -20.56
C LEU A 472 12.03 10.99 -20.40
N THR A 473 11.46 12.10 -19.96
CA THR A 473 12.23 13.28 -19.59
C THR A 473 11.74 13.89 -18.29
N ASN A 474 12.67 14.49 -17.54
CA ASN A 474 12.37 15.31 -16.38
C ASN A 474 11.60 14.52 -15.29
N ILE A 475 12.23 13.47 -14.78
CA ILE A 475 11.70 12.65 -13.69
C ILE A 475 12.49 12.95 -12.43
N THR A 476 11.80 13.14 -11.31
CA THR A 476 12.43 13.25 -9.98
C THR A 476 11.71 12.34 -9.00
N VAL A 477 12.46 11.44 -8.36
CA VAL A 477 11.99 10.63 -7.24
C VAL A 477 12.87 10.89 -6.02
N ASP A 478 12.31 11.56 -5.02
CA ASP A 478 13.07 12.22 -3.97
C ASP A 478 12.56 11.89 -2.56
N HIS A 479 13.43 11.76 -1.55
CA HIS A 479 13.02 11.44 -0.17
C HIS A 479 12.16 10.16 -0.07
N VAL A 480 12.78 8.99 -0.25
CA VAL A 480 12.10 7.69 -0.13
C VAL A 480 12.72 6.86 0.98
N ASP A 481 11.89 6.44 1.93
CA ASP A 481 12.26 5.51 3.00
C ASP A 481 11.67 4.13 2.69
N LEU A 482 12.49 3.19 2.23
CA LEU A 482 12.16 1.77 2.16
C LEU A 482 12.40 1.16 3.54
N ILE A 483 11.33 0.96 4.31
CA ILE A 483 11.41 0.50 5.70
C ILE A 483 11.53 -1.02 5.83
N HIS A 484 11.07 -1.76 4.83
CA HIS A 484 11.15 -3.22 4.76
C HIS A 484 11.18 -3.72 3.31
N SER A 485 11.91 -4.80 3.11
CA SER A 485 11.79 -5.70 1.96
C SER A 485 12.08 -7.13 2.39
N ARG A 486 11.65 -8.09 1.57
CA ARG A 486 11.92 -9.51 1.79
C ARG A 486 12.04 -10.20 0.45
N TYR A 487 13.18 -10.13 -0.24
CA TYR A 487 13.28 -10.75 -1.56
C TYR A 487 13.86 -12.16 -1.44
N ILE A 488 13.33 -13.10 -2.22
CA ILE A 488 13.79 -14.51 -2.13
C ILE A 488 15.11 -14.69 -2.90
N SER A 489 15.12 -14.33 -4.18
CA SER A 489 16.27 -14.56 -5.07
C SER A 489 16.18 -13.65 -6.28
N GLN A 490 17.32 -13.16 -6.78
CA GLN A 490 17.33 -12.23 -7.91
C GLN A 490 16.73 -12.84 -9.17
N GLN A 491 15.91 -12.06 -9.87
CA GLN A 491 15.38 -12.39 -11.19
C GLN A 491 16.14 -11.59 -12.25
N THR A 492 16.51 -12.25 -13.36
CA THR A 492 17.22 -11.55 -14.45
C THR A 492 16.28 -10.72 -15.30
N LYS A 493 15.06 -11.21 -15.52
CA LYS A 493 14.04 -10.55 -16.36
C LYS A 493 13.36 -9.38 -15.65
N TYR A 494 13.11 -9.52 -14.35
CA TYR A 494 12.40 -8.57 -13.50
C TYR A 494 13.27 -8.21 -12.30
N PRO A 495 14.28 -7.35 -12.49
CA PRO A 495 15.30 -7.12 -11.48
C PRO A 495 14.72 -6.59 -10.17
N TYR A 496 15.14 -7.19 -9.05
CA TYR A 496 14.83 -6.70 -7.72
C TYR A 496 15.88 -5.67 -7.32
N ALA A 497 15.47 -4.42 -7.25
CA ALA A 497 16.33 -3.27 -6.97
C ALA A 497 15.52 -2.08 -6.44
N LEU A 498 16.21 -1.09 -5.86
CA LEU A 498 15.62 0.22 -5.56
C LEU A 498 15.20 0.92 -6.86
N VAL A 499 16.07 0.91 -7.87
CA VAL A 499 15.80 1.46 -9.20
C VAL A 499 15.85 0.35 -10.24
N GLY A 500 14.70 0.07 -10.88
CA GLY A 500 14.56 -1.08 -11.77
C GLY A 500 13.99 -0.77 -13.16
N SER A 501 14.43 -1.57 -14.14
CA SER A 501 13.82 -1.67 -15.47
C SER A 501 13.71 -3.13 -15.86
N SER A 502 12.49 -3.66 -15.87
CA SER A 502 12.20 -5.01 -16.37
C SER A 502 12.45 -5.12 -17.87
N ALA A 503 12.76 -6.33 -18.33
CA ALA A 503 12.78 -6.66 -19.76
C ALA A 503 11.41 -6.45 -20.40
N SER A 504 11.35 -6.49 -21.74
CA SER A 504 10.10 -6.25 -22.47
C SER A 504 9.03 -7.27 -22.09
N TYR A 505 7.80 -6.83 -21.81
CA TYR A 505 6.70 -7.77 -21.56
C TYR A 505 6.26 -8.52 -22.83
N LEU A 506 6.68 -8.05 -24.03
CA LEU A 506 6.38 -8.71 -25.30
C LEU A 506 7.19 -9.99 -25.49
N ASP A 507 8.45 -9.98 -25.03
CA ASP A 507 9.33 -11.13 -24.96
C ASP A 507 10.38 -10.87 -23.87
N ASP A 508 10.08 -11.36 -22.67
CA ASP A 508 10.89 -11.13 -21.48
C ASP A 508 12.20 -11.93 -21.46
N SER A 509 12.40 -12.79 -22.45
CA SER A 509 13.60 -13.61 -22.62
C SER A 509 14.59 -13.01 -23.60
N SER A 510 14.13 -12.10 -24.45
CA SER A 510 14.95 -11.46 -25.47
C SER A 510 15.67 -10.24 -24.92
N THR A 511 16.93 -10.10 -25.35
CA THR A 511 17.74 -8.90 -25.12
C THR A 511 17.76 -7.97 -26.33
N SER A 512 17.00 -8.28 -27.40
CA SER A 512 17.00 -7.52 -28.66
C SER A 512 15.69 -6.76 -28.92
N THR A 513 14.90 -6.53 -27.87
CA THR A 513 13.59 -5.84 -27.90
C THR A 513 13.68 -4.35 -27.55
N ALA A 514 14.88 -3.79 -27.45
CA ALA A 514 15.05 -2.39 -27.15
C ALA A 514 14.83 -1.53 -28.41
N ASP A 515 14.78 -0.21 -28.23
CA ASP A 515 14.61 0.77 -29.31
C ASP A 515 15.68 1.87 -29.20
N THR A 516 16.58 1.94 -30.19
CA THR A 516 17.68 2.92 -30.22
C THR A 516 17.21 4.34 -30.58
N SER A 517 15.95 4.53 -30.94
CA SER A 517 15.33 5.85 -31.16
C SER A 517 14.63 6.42 -29.93
N SER A 518 14.47 5.63 -28.87
CA SER A 518 13.84 6.02 -27.62
C SER A 518 14.87 6.46 -26.57
N HIS A 519 14.54 7.49 -25.77
CA HIS A 519 15.48 8.12 -24.84
C HIS A 519 14.92 8.37 -23.42
N ILE A 520 15.78 8.15 -22.42
CA ILE A 520 15.58 8.52 -21.02
C ILE A 520 16.58 9.62 -20.66
N THR A 521 16.07 10.79 -20.30
CA THR A 521 16.89 12.00 -20.09
C THR A 521 16.44 12.76 -18.85
N ASN A 522 17.37 13.35 -18.10
CA ASN A 522 17.07 14.14 -16.90
C ASN A 522 16.23 13.35 -15.87
N TYR A 523 16.69 12.15 -15.53
CA TYR A 523 16.10 11.30 -14.51
C TYR A 523 16.91 11.44 -13.21
N THR A 524 16.28 11.86 -12.12
CA THR A 524 16.93 12.02 -10.80
C THR A 524 16.26 11.15 -9.74
N VAL A 525 17.07 10.42 -9.00
CA VAL A 525 16.70 9.66 -7.79
C VAL A 525 17.55 10.20 -6.65
N SER A 526 16.94 10.76 -5.61
CA SER A 526 17.68 11.43 -4.53
C SER A 526 17.13 11.23 -3.13
N ASN A 527 18.02 11.25 -2.13
CA ASN A 527 17.65 11.19 -0.71
C ASN A 527 16.91 9.90 -0.33
N TRP A 528 17.53 8.74 -0.56
CA TRP A 528 16.92 7.43 -0.27
C TRP A 528 17.51 6.79 0.98
N ARG A 529 16.65 6.14 1.77
CA ARG A 529 17.01 5.32 2.91
C ARG A 529 16.37 3.94 2.77
N ALA A 530 17.18 2.89 2.69
CA ALA A 530 16.70 1.52 2.66
C ALA A 530 17.15 0.79 3.94
N GLU A 531 16.20 0.45 4.80
CA GLU A 531 16.46 -0.14 6.12
C GLU A 531 16.41 -1.67 6.07
N GLY A 532 17.18 -2.33 6.93
CA GLY A 532 17.29 -3.80 6.99
C GLY A 532 18.07 -4.41 5.81
N HIS A 533 17.75 -5.66 5.48
CA HIS A 533 18.26 -6.32 4.28
C HIS A 533 17.49 -5.80 3.07
N SER A 534 18.21 -5.16 2.16
CA SER A 534 17.64 -4.41 1.04
C SER A 534 18.18 -4.89 -0.30
N PRO A 535 17.41 -4.72 -1.39
CA PRO A 535 17.83 -5.16 -2.70
C PRO A 535 18.97 -4.29 -3.25
N ALA A 536 19.45 -4.65 -4.43
CA ALA A 536 20.43 -3.86 -5.17
C ALA A 536 20.00 -2.39 -5.36
N LEU A 537 20.98 -1.49 -5.50
CA LEU A 537 20.72 -0.10 -5.87
C LEU A 537 20.04 0.01 -7.23
N PHE A 538 20.61 -0.65 -8.25
CA PHE A 538 20.26 -0.46 -9.64
C PHE A 538 20.16 -1.78 -10.38
N GLY A 539 19.02 -2.07 -11.00
CA GLY A 539 18.78 -3.29 -11.77
C GLY A 539 18.06 -2.97 -13.07
N VAL A 540 18.79 -2.78 -14.16
CA VAL A 540 18.23 -2.22 -15.39
C VAL A 540 18.54 -3.12 -16.59
N ASN A 541 17.47 -3.57 -17.24
CA ASN A 541 17.47 -4.03 -18.62
C ASN A 541 17.05 -2.83 -19.49
N PRO A 542 18.00 -2.13 -20.14
CA PRO A 542 17.72 -0.86 -20.79
C PRO A 542 17.00 -1.10 -22.12
N LEU A 543 15.73 -0.69 -22.21
CA LEU A 543 14.93 -0.79 -23.43
C LEU A 543 14.99 0.48 -24.29
N SER A 544 15.72 1.51 -23.83
CA SER A 544 15.85 2.82 -24.46
C SER A 544 17.20 3.42 -24.08
N ASN A 545 17.76 4.30 -24.91
CA ASN A 545 18.99 5.01 -24.59
C ASN A 545 18.84 5.77 -23.28
N ILE A 546 19.88 5.78 -22.46
CA ILE A 546 19.91 6.52 -21.19
C ILE A 546 20.91 7.65 -21.35
N ASP A 547 20.43 8.87 -21.52
CA ASP A 547 21.30 10.02 -21.74
C ASP A 547 21.74 10.62 -20.42
N ASN A 548 20.85 10.90 -19.46
CA ASN A 548 21.22 11.51 -18.18
C ASN A 548 20.37 10.95 -17.04
N PHE A 549 20.99 10.11 -16.21
CA PHE A 549 20.41 9.50 -15.02
C PHE A 549 21.30 9.78 -13.82
N LYS A 550 20.75 10.38 -12.77
CA LYS A 550 21.45 10.71 -11.54
C LYS A 550 20.82 9.99 -10.35
N ILE A 551 21.66 9.34 -9.56
CA ILE A 551 21.33 8.73 -8.28
C ILE A 551 22.21 9.40 -7.23
N GLU A 552 21.63 10.12 -6.28
CA GLU A 552 22.39 10.89 -5.29
C GLU A 552 21.88 10.69 -3.87
N ASN A 553 22.79 10.62 -2.90
CA ASN A 553 22.46 10.52 -1.47
C ASN A 553 21.53 9.33 -1.18
N VAL A 554 22.05 8.14 -1.42
CA VAL A 554 21.34 6.88 -1.18
C VAL A 554 22.08 6.09 -0.11
N TRP A 555 21.37 5.72 0.96
CA TRP A 555 21.88 4.87 2.02
C TRP A 555 21.12 3.55 2.03
N ILE A 556 21.84 2.44 2.04
CA ILE A 556 21.32 1.09 2.23
C ILE A 556 21.93 0.53 3.52
N GLU A 557 21.11 0.12 4.50
CA GLU A 557 21.61 -0.41 5.76
C GLU A 557 22.49 -1.64 5.55
N SER A 558 21.96 -2.61 4.80
CA SER A 558 22.70 -3.77 4.35
C SER A 558 22.11 -4.29 3.04
N LEU A 559 22.97 -4.76 2.14
CA LEU A 559 22.51 -5.50 0.98
C LEU A 559 22.07 -6.91 1.39
N GLU A 560 21.08 -7.43 0.68
CA GLU A 560 20.66 -8.83 0.79
C GLU A 560 21.85 -9.80 0.67
N PRO A 561 21.81 -10.96 1.37
CA PRO A 561 22.89 -11.93 1.36
C PRO A 561 23.30 -12.33 -0.05
N ARG A 562 24.61 -12.45 -0.30
CA ARG A 562 25.14 -12.73 -1.65
C ARG A 562 24.59 -14.01 -2.28
N SER A 563 24.22 -14.99 -1.47
CA SER A 563 23.59 -16.25 -1.88
C SER A 563 22.24 -16.06 -2.58
N THR A 564 21.55 -14.95 -2.35
CA THR A 564 20.29 -14.60 -3.02
C THR A 564 20.53 -13.96 -4.39
N ASN A 565 21.71 -13.40 -4.61
CA ASN A 565 22.05 -12.46 -5.68
C ASN A 565 21.21 -11.17 -5.74
N VAL A 566 20.28 -10.93 -4.81
CA VAL A 566 19.35 -9.78 -4.85
C VAL A 566 20.10 -8.47 -4.63
N GLY A 567 21.10 -8.45 -3.74
CA GLY A 567 21.93 -7.27 -3.50
C GLY A 567 22.87 -6.89 -4.66
N ARG A 568 22.88 -7.65 -5.77
CA ARG A 568 23.75 -7.39 -6.94
C ARG A 568 23.09 -6.43 -7.92
N SER A 569 23.65 -5.23 -8.04
CA SER A 569 23.21 -4.26 -9.05
C SER A 569 23.63 -4.73 -10.45
N ARG A 570 22.76 -4.50 -11.45
CA ARG A 570 22.94 -4.93 -12.84
C ARG A 570 22.55 -3.82 -13.80
N LEU A 571 23.34 -3.67 -14.85
CA LEU A 571 22.99 -2.91 -16.05
C LEU A 571 23.39 -3.78 -17.24
N SER A 572 22.39 -4.42 -17.84
CA SER A 572 22.58 -5.43 -18.90
C SER A 572 22.75 -4.77 -20.26
N ALA A 573 23.46 -5.42 -21.19
CA ALA A 573 23.50 -4.99 -22.59
C ALA A 573 22.27 -5.48 -23.36
N PHE A 574 21.47 -4.55 -23.87
CA PHE A 574 20.30 -4.82 -24.72
C PHE A 574 20.52 -4.16 -26.10
N THR A 575 19.87 -4.70 -27.12
CA THR A 575 19.98 -4.28 -28.52
C THR A 575 18.61 -4.03 -29.15
N ASP A 576 18.62 -3.34 -30.28
CA ASP A 576 17.44 -3.10 -31.12
C ASP A 576 17.51 -3.96 -32.38
N ALA A 577 16.70 -5.01 -32.45
CA ALA A 577 16.64 -5.89 -33.62
C ALA A 577 16.17 -5.19 -34.90
N SER A 578 15.44 -4.07 -34.79
CA SER A 578 14.96 -3.29 -35.93
C SER A 578 16.02 -2.31 -36.47
N ASP A 579 17.05 -2.03 -35.68
CA ASP A 579 18.19 -1.18 -36.05
C ASP A 579 19.50 -2.00 -36.09
N ASP A 580 19.52 -3.08 -36.89
CA ASP A 580 20.68 -3.95 -37.12
C ASP A 580 21.31 -4.53 -35.82
N ASN A 581 20.51 -4.78 -34.79
CA ASN A 581 20.97 -5.19 -33.45
C ASN A 581 21.96 -4.21 -32.82
N LYS A 582 21.84 -2.91 -33.09
CA LYS A 582 22.65 -1.91 -32.40
C LYS A 582 22.37 -1.92 -30.90
N PRO A 583 23.41 -1.76 -30.06
CA PRO A 583 23.25 -1.72 -28.62
C PRO A 583 22.62 -0.40 -28.19
N ILE A 584 21.86 -0.46 -27.09
CA ILE A 584 21.42 0.73 -26.37
C ILE A 584 22.63 1.47 -25.80
N LEU A 585 22.62 2.80 -25.97
CA LEU A 585 23.70 3.68 -25.57
C LEU A 585 23.46 4.28 -24.17
N LEU A 586 24.57 4.44 -23.43
CA LEU A 586 24.62 5.16 -22.16
C LEU A 586 25.42 6.44 -22.33
N GLY A 587 24.76 7.57 -22.11
CA GLY A 587 25.36 8.89 -22.03
C GLY A 587 25.83 9.50 -23.35
N GLU A 588 25.38 9.00 -24.51
CA GLU A 588 25.87 9.51 -25.79
C GLU A 588 25.56 11.00 -25.99
N ASN A 589 24.40 11.47 -25.51
CA ASN A 589 24.02 12.88 -25.55
C ASN A 589 24.34 13.64 -24.24
N SER A 590 25.16 13.07 -23.35
CA SER A 590 25.43 13.65 -22.04
C SER A 590 26.77 14.39 -21.92
N PRO A 591 26.88 15.35 -20.99
CA PRO A 591 28.17 15.94 -20.62
C PRO A 591 29.19 14.84 -20.27
N ASN A 592 30.41 14.97 -20.81
CA ASN A 592 31.51 14.01 -20.60
C ASN A 592 31.19 12.56 -21.02
N LYS A 593 30.10 12.34 -21.78
CA LYS A 593 29.61 11.02 -22.15
C LYS A 593 29.22 10.11 -20.98
N ILE A 594 28.87 10.70 -19.82
CA ILE A 594 28.42 9.97 -18.63
C ILE A 594 26.89 9.94 -18.59
N GLY A 595 26.31 8.77 -18.76
CA GLY A 595 24.86 8.57 -18.74
C GLY A 595 24.28 8.23 -17.37
N LEU A 596 25.10 7.65 -16.48
CA LEU A 596 24.71 7.32 -15.11
C LEU A 596 25.72 7.89 -14.10
N LEU A 597 25.25 8.82 -13.27
CA LEU A 597 26.00 9.36 -12.14
C LEU A 597 25.43 8.77 -10.83
N ILE A 598 26.25 8.01 -10.11
CA ILE A 598 25.97 7.58 -8.74
C ILE A 598 26.83 8.43 -7.82
N LYS A 599 26.23 9.14 -6.88
CA LYS A 599 26.93 10.04 -5.97
C LYS A 599 26.44 9.85 -4.54
N ASP A 600 27.35 9.88 -3.58
CA ASP A 600 27.01 9.74 -2.15
C ASP A 600 26.17 8.46 -1.89
N PHE A 601 26.61 7.34 -2.47
CA PHE A 601 26.00 6.02 -2.23
C PHE A 601 26.71 5.31 -1.07
N TYR A 602 25.95 4.94 -0.05
CA TYR A 602 26.45 4.29 1.16
C TYR A 602 25.81 2.92 1.34
N VAL A 603 26.62 1.94 1.75
CA VAL A 603 26.15 0.67 2.31
C VAL A 603 26.66 0.57 3.75
N GLY A 604 25.75 0.57 4.72
CA GLY A 604 26.10 0.79 6.12
C GLY A 604 26.79 2.14 6.30
N ASP A 605 27.99 2.13 6.87
CA ASP A 605 28.81 3.34 7.09
C ASP A 605 29.83 3.59 5.96
N GLU A 606 29.87 2.74 4.93
CA GLU A 606 30.90 2.78 3.89
C GLU A 606 30.42 3.51 2.63
N HIS A 607 31.13 4.57 2.26
CA HIS A 607 30.91 5.31 1.00
C HIS A 607 31.47 4.51 -0.18
N ILE A 608 30.59 4.16 -1.12
CA ILE A 608 30.90 3.33 -2.28
C ILE A 608 31.36 4.20 -3.43
N THR A 609 32.62 4.04 -3.86
CA THR A 609 33.20 4.82 -4.95
C THR A 609 34.11 4.00 -5.85
N ILE A 610 34.27 4.43 -7.10
CA ILE A 610 35.28 3.84 -8.00
C ILE A 610 36.69 4.02 -7.44
N LYS A 611 36.98 5.20 -6.88
CA LYS A 611 38.29 5.57 -6.35
C LYS A 611 38.73 4.71 -5.16
N ALA A 612 37.80 4.35 -4.28
CA ALA A 612 38.09 3.50 -3.12
C ALA A 612 38.21 2.01 -3.51
N GLY A 613 37.78 1.62 -4.71
CA GLY A 613 37.86 0.23 -5.18
C GLY A 613 36.88 -0.71 -4.47
N ASN A 614 35.85 -0.18 -3.81
CA ASN A 614 34.87 -0.93 -3.01
C ASN A 614 33.51 -1.08 -3.71
N TRP A 615 33.43 -0.78 -5.00
CA TRP A 615 32.19 -0.71 -5.77
C TRP A 615 31.78 -2.01 -6.47
N ASP A 616 32.71 -2.88 -6.84
CA ASP A 616 32.47 -3.98 -7.77
C ASP A 616 31.70 -5.17 -7.17
N ILE A 617 31.41 -6.19 -8.02
CA ILE A 617 30.73 -7.44 -7.64
C ILE A 617 31.41 -8.21 -6.50
N ASN A 618 32.72 -8.02 -6.32
CA ASN A 618 33.48 -8.69 -5.26
C ASN A 618 33.53 -7.85 -3.98
N SER A 619 33.13 -6.59 -4.05
CA SER A 619 33.20 -5.61 -2.97
C SER A 619 31.83 -5.30 -2.36
N LEU A 620 31.79 -4.40 -1.38
CA LEU A 620 30.55 -4.07 -0.66
C LEU A 620 29.49 -3.40 -1.55
N GLY A 621 29.91 -2.56 -2.50
CA GLY A 621 29.00 -1.86 -3.41
C GLY A 621 28.22 -2.78 -4.36
N ASN A 622 28.78 -3.96 -4.68
CA ASN A 622 28.15 -5.01 -5.49
C ASN A 622 27.53 -4.50 -6.81
N LEU A 623 28.20 -3.54 -7.46
CA LEU A 623 27.83 -3.01 -8.76
C LEU A 623 28.42 -3.91 -9.86
N ASN A 624 27.56 -4.60 -10.60
CA ASN A 624 27.92 -5.51 -11.68
C ASN A 624 27.29 -5.05 -13.00
N PHE A 625 27.82 -3.95 -13.53
CA PHE A 625 27.38 -3.38 -14.81
C PHE A 625 28.17 -4.00 -15.97
N ASP A 626 27.51 -4.17 -17.12
CA ASP A 626 28.15 -4.71 -18.31
C ASP A 626 29.38 -3.87 -18.71
N ALA A 627 30.47 -4.56 -19.07
CA ALA A 627 31.76 -3.92 -19.38
C ALA A 627 31.69 -2.97 -20.58
N SER A 628 30.72 -3.15 -21.49
CA SER A 628 30.48 -2.24 -22.62
C SER A 628 30.09 -0.82 -22.19
N TYR A 629 29.59 -0.65 -20.96
CA TYR A 629 29.25 0.65 -20.39
C TYR A 629 30.39 1.28 -19.58
N TRP A 630 31.58 0.67 -19.51
CA TRP A 630 32.70 1.26 -18.78
C TRP A 630 33.07 2.65 -19.31
N GLY A 631 33.29 3.61 -18.41
CA GLY A 631 33.53 5.01 -18.75
C GLY A 631 32.29 5.79 -19.19
N ARG A 632 31.10 5.17 -19.18
CA ARG A 632 29.79 5.83 -19.40
C ARG A 632 28.98 6.01 -18.11
N TRP A 633 29.52 5.58 -16.98
CA TRP A 633 28.96 5.78 -15.65
C TRP A 633 30.08 6.05 -14.64
N THR A 634 29.73 6.62 -13.49
CA THR A 634 30.67 6.81 -12.37
C THR A 634 29.98 6.63 -11.03
N ALA A 635 30.76 6.25 -10.01
CA ALA A 635 30.36 6.25 -8.60
C ALA A 635 31.36 7.07 -7.79
N GLU A 636 30.91 8.16 -7.16
CA GLU A 636 31.76 9.14 -6.46
C GLU A 636 31.30 9.56 -5.07
#